data_AF-A0A3M0W2R3-F1
#
_entry.id   AF-A0A3M0W2R3-F1
#
_cell.length_a   1.000
_cell.length_b   1.000
_cell.length_c   1.000
_cell.angle_alpha   90.00
_cell.angle_beta   90.00
_cell.angle_gamma   90.00
#
_symmetry.space_group_name_H-M   'P 1'
#
loop_
_entity.id
_entity.type
_entity.pdbx_description
1 polymer ?
#
loop_
_entity_poly.entity_id
_entity_poly.type
_entity_poly.pdbx_seq_one_letter_code
_entity_poly.pdbx_strand_id
1 'polypeptide(L)'
;MATTSAPKAAKHWTEEEDRILQAVIEQQSMAAAADADERKKIDWHLVAAHIPGRNNKDCRKRWRYALVPSMKKGPWSKEEDNLLVEGVRQHKFK
;
A
#
# COMPACT_ATOMS: atom_id res chain seq x y z
N MET A 1 9.57 -31.80 -15.01
CA MET A 1 8.21 -31.46 -14.52
C MET A 1 8.01 -29.97 -14.73
N ALA A 2 7.21 -29.57 -15.72
CA ALA A 2 6.98 -28.15 -16.04
C ALA A 2 5.79 -27.62 -15.22
N THR A 3 6.05 -26.75 -14.25
CA THR A 3 5.01 -26.05 -13.48
C THR A 3 4.51 -24.84 -14.28
N THR A 4 3.55 -25.08 -15.17
CA THR A 4 2.76 -24.04 -15.83
C THR A 4 1.93 -23.29 -14.78
N SER A 5 2.34 -22.05 -14.47
CA SER A 5 1.58 -21.13 -13.58
C SER A 5 0.53 -20.39 -14.40
N ALA A 6 -0.75 -20.67 -14.14
CA ALA A 6 -1.89 -20.04 -14.79
C ALA A 6 -1.96 -18.52 -14.51
N PRO A 7 -2.50 -17.72 -15.45
CA PRO A 7 -2.64 -16.27 -15.26
C PRO A 7 -3.66 -15.99 -14.15
N LYS A 8 -3.22 -15.31 -13.09
CA LYS A 8 -4.06 -14.98 -11.93
C LYS A 8 -5.08 -13.92 -12.32
N ALA A 9 -6.37 -14.28 -12.30
CA ALA A 9 -7.47 -13.31 -12.37
C ALA A 9 -7.26 -12.21 -11.31
N ALA A 10 -7.50 -10.95 -11.71
CA ALA A 10 -7.29 -9.79 -10.84
C ALA A 10 -8.28 -9.81 -9.66
N LYS A 11 -7.89 -10.46 -8.56
CA LYS A 11 -8.67 -10.50 -7.32
C LYS A 11 -8.70 -9.09 -6.70
N HIS A 12 -9.89 -8.52 -6.60
CA HIS A 12 -10.14 -7.29 -5.85
C HIS A 12 -9.76 -7.47 -4.38
N TRP A 13 -9.21 -6.44 -3.73
CA TRP A 13 -8.88 -6.49 -2.30
C TRP A 13 -10.15 -6.34 -1.47
N THR A 14 -10.34 -7.21 -0.49
CA THR A 14 -11.44 -7.09 0.46
C THR A 14 -11.04 -6.23 1.65
N GLU A 15 -12.03 -5.70 2.35
CA GLU A 15 -11.78 -4.95 3.60
C GLU A 15 -11.11 -5.82 4.66
N GLU A 16 -11.40 -7.11 4.70
CA GLU A 16 -10.74 -8.06 5.60
C GLU A 16 -9.24 -8.19 5.31
N GLU A 17 -8.88 -8.36 4.03
CA GLU A 17 -7.48 -8.41 3.60
C GLU A 17 -6.76 -7.10 3.93
N ASP A 18 -7.43 -5.95 3.75
CA ASP A 18 -6.88 -4.65 4.08
C ASP A 18 -6.67 -4.47 5.60
N ARG A 19 -7.63 -4.91 6.43
CA ARG A 19 -7.52 -4.87 7.90
C ARG A 19 -6.34 -5.71 8.39
N ILE A 20 -6.17 -6.92 7.86
CA ILE A 20 -5.04 -7.79 8.21
C ILE A 20 -3.73 -7.12 7.79
N LEU A 21 -3.68 -6.57 6.57
CA LEU A 21 -2.49 -5.91 6.05
C LEU A 21 -2.09 -4.71 6.93
N GLN A 22 -3.05 -3.88 7.34
CA GLN A 22 -2.84 -2.74 8.23
C GLN A 22 -2.34 -3.20 9.60
N ALA A 23 -3.03 -4.15 10.24
CA ALA A 23 -2.70 -4.63 11.57
C ALA A 23 -1.27 -5.20 11.66
N VAL A 24 -0.86 -6.01 10.68
CA VAL A 24 0.48 -6.62 10.69
C VAL A 24 1.58 -5.56 10.48
N ILE A 25 1.34 -4.55 9.64
CA ILE A 25 2.30 -3.46 9.43
C ILE A 25 2.41 -2.56 10.66
N GLU A 26 1.29 -2.24 11.29
CA GLU A 26 1.27 -1.47 12.53
C GLU A 26 2.00 -2.21 13.64
N GLN A 27 1.76 -3.52 13.78
CA GLN A 27 2.49 -4.37 14.72
C GLN A 27 4.00 -4.37 14.46
N GLN A 28 4.42 -4.45 13.19
CA GLN A 28 5.85 -4.35 12.83
C GLN A 28 6.43 -2.96 13.12
N SER A 29 5.64 -1.90 12.91
CA SER A 29 6.06 -0.52 13.19
C SER A 29 6.24 -0.26 14.68
N MET A 30 5.38 -0.83 15.53
CA MET A 30 5.50 -0.73 17.00
C MET A 30 6.68 -1.53 17.52
N ALA A 31 6.92 -2.73 16.97
CA ALA A 31 8.08 -3.55 17.34
C ALA A 31 9.42 -2.97 16.85
N ALA A 32 9.40 -2.16 15.79
CA ALA A 32 10.59 -1.50 15.24
C ALA A 32 11.08 -0.32 16.08
N ALA A 33 10.24 0.28 16.92
CA ALA A 33 10.64 1.40 17.80
C ALA A 33 11.66 1.01 18.90
N ALA A 34 11.94 -0.28 19.08
CA ALA A 34 12.91 -0.80 20.04
C ALA A 34 14.36 -0.84 19.51
N ASP A 35 14.57 -0.81 18.20
CA ASP A 35 15.90 -0.78 17.57
C ASP A 35 16.09 0.55 16.83
N ALA A 36 17.12 1.32 17.18
CA ALA A 36 17.37 2.68 16.69
C ALA A 36 17.72 2.80 15.18
N ASP A 37 17.56 1.74 14.38
CA ASP A 37 17.78 1.81 12.93
C ASP A 37 16.46 2.21 12.23
N GLU A 38 16.37 3.50 11.93
CA GLU A 38 15.28 4.17 11.21
C GLU A 38 14.97 3.57 9.81
N ARG A 39 15.78 2.59 9.36
CA ARG A 39 15.64 1.89 8.09
C ARG A 39 15.01 0.51 8.21
N LYS A 40 14.47 0.13 9.38
CA LYS A 40 13.77 -1.16 9.56
C LYS A 40 12.58 -1.24 8.60
N LYS A 41 12.79 -2.03 7.55
CA LYS A 41 11.90 -2.17 6.39
C LYS A 41 10.80 -3.16 6.73
N ILE A 42 9.54 -2.81 6.45
CA ILE A 42 8.39 -3.73 6.60
C ILE A 42 8.70 -5.07 5.91
N ASP A 43 8.56 -6.16 6.65
CA ASP A 43 8.75 -7.53 6.19
C ASP A 43 7.51 -8.01 5.43
N TRP A 44 7.47 -7.71 4.14
CA TRP A 44 6.37 -8.07 3.25
C TRP A 44 6.12 -9.57 3.11
N HIS A 45 7.12 -10.41 3.37
CA HIS A 45 6.96 -11.87 3.41
C HIS A 45 6.11 -12.30 4.61
N LEU A 46 6.36 -11.70 5.79
CA LEU A 46 5.56 -11.94 6.99
C LEU A 46 4.13 -11.41 6.81
N VAL A 47 3.97 -10.23 6.21
CA VAL A 47 2.64 -9.68 5.89
C VAL A 47 1.86 -10.63 4.97
N ALA A 48 2.49 -11.12 3.90
CA ALA A 48 1.83 -12.03 2.96
C ALA A 48 1.49 -13.40 3.59
N ALA A 49 2.24 -13.88 4.59
CA ALA A 49 1.91 -15.11 5.30
C ALA A 49 0.56 -15.03 6.04
N HIS A 50 0.11 -13.83 6.42
CA HIS A 50 -1.18 -13.62 7.08
C HIS A 50 -2.35 -13.47 6.11
N ILE A 51 -2.10 -13.31 4.80
CA ILE A 51 -3.13 -13.04 3.80
C ILE A 51 -3.12 -14.15 2.74
N PRO A 52 -3.93 -15.21 2.91
CA PRO A 52 -3.90 -16.35 2.02
C PRO A 52 -4.26 -15.96 0.58
N GLY A 53 -3.46 -16.41 -0.39
CA GLY A 53 -3.67 -16.11 -1.81
C GLY A 53 -3.12 -14.76 -2.28
N ARG A 54 -2.52 -13.94 -1.40
CA ARG A 54 -1.74 -12.75 -1.76
C ARG A 54 -0.25 -13.03 -1.59
N ASN A 55 0.56 -12.39 -2.42
CA ASN A 55 2.02 -12.46 -2.29
C ASN A 55 2.59 -11.14 -1.75
N ASN A 56 3.85 -11.18 -1.33
CA ASN A 56 4.57 -10.02 -0.80
C ASN A 56 4.53 -8.78 -1.72
N LYS A 57 4.61 -8.96 -3.04
CA LYS A 57 4.51 -7.87 -4.02
C LYS A 57 3.11 -7.27 -4.05
N ASP A 58 2.07 -8.11 -3.98
CA ASP A 58 0.68 -7.66 -3.93
C ASP A 58 0.44 -6.82 -2.66
N CYS A 59 0.89 -7.30 -1.51
CA CYS A 59 0.76 -6.58 -0.23
C CYS A 59 1.48 -5.23 -0.25
N ARG A 60 2.73 -5.20 -0.74
CA ARG A 60 3.49 -3.95 -0.87
C ARG A 60 2.81 -2.95 -1.78
N LYS A 61 2.26 -3.42 -2.91
CA LYS A 61 1.51 -2.59 -3.84
C LYS A 61 0.26 -2.04 -3.18
N ARG A 62 -0.54 -2.89 -2.53
CA ARG A 62 -1.76 -2.47 -1.85
C ARG A 62 -1.49 -1.41 -0.79
N TRP A 63 -0.45 -1.60 0.02
CA TRP A 63 -0.03 -0.60 1.00
C TRP A 63 0.27 0.75 0.34
N ARG A 64 1.27 0.77 -0.56
CA ARG A 64 1.77 2.02 -1.17
C ARG A 64 0.69 2.83 -1.89
N TYR A 65 -0.24 2.16 -2.55
CA TYR A 65 -1.21 2.81 -3.43
C TYR A 65 -2.62 2.95 -2.85
N ALA A 66 -2.90 2.35 -1.70
CA ALA A 66 -4.26 2.37 -1.16
C ALA A 66 -4.36 2.46 0.36
N LEU A 67 -3.37 2.01 1.13
CA LEU A 67 -3.50 1.90 2.59
C LEU A 67 -2.44 2.67 3.39
N VAL A 68 -1.52 3.36 2.71
CA VAL A 68 -0.59 4.28 3.37
C VAL A 68 -1.41 5.32 4.17
N PRO A 69 -1.14 5.50 5.48
CA PRO A 69 -1.92 6.39 6.35
C PRO A 69 -1.99 7.85 5.87
N SER A 70 -1.01 8.33 5.11
CA SER A 70 -1.02 9.67 4.53
C SER A 70 -1.90 9.82 3.29
N MET A 71 -2.50 8.74 2.78
CA MET A 71 -3.38 8.77 1.62
C MET A 71 -4.81 9.14 2.04
N LYS A 72 -5.20 10.39 1.81
CA LYS A 72 -6.60 10.83 1.94
C LYS A 72 -7.43 10.25 0.80
N LYS A 73 -8.54 9.59 1.13
CA LYS A 73 -9.53 9.09 0.18
C LYS A 73 -10.85 9.82 0.42
N GLY A 74 -11.39 10.46 -0.60
CA GLY A 74 -12.62 11.24 -0.50
C GLY A 74 -12.81 12.20 -1.67
N PRO A 75 -13.92 12.96 -1.69
CA PRO A 75 -14.08 14.06 -2.62
C PRO A 75 -12.96 15.08 -2.42
N TRP A 76 -12.48 15.66 -3.52
CA TRP A 76 -11.45 16.68 -3.48
C TRP A 76 -11.94 17.90 -2.71
N SER A 77 -11.11 18.40 -1.80
CA SER A 77 -11.35 19.70 -1.18
C SER A 77 -11.06 20.83 -2.17
N LYS A 78 -11.68 21.98 -1.94
CA LYS A 78 -11.49 23.15 -2.80
C LYS A 78 -10.05 23.65 -2.76
N GLU A 79 -9.37 23.44 -1.64
CA GLU A 79 -7.95 23.70 -1.45
C GLU A 79 -7.10 22.79 -2.33
N GLU A 80 -7.40 21.49 -2.38
CA GLU A 80 -6.73 20.52 -3.25
C GLU A 80 -6.96 20.86 -4.74
N ASP A 81 -8.19 21.24 -5.12
CA ASP A 81 -8.49 21.68 -6.49
C ASP A 81 -7.68 22.92 -6.89
N ASN A 82 -7.56 23.90 -6.00
CA ASN A 82 -6.78 25.11 -6.27
C ASN A 82 -5.29 24.78 -6.47
N LEU A 83 -4.72 23.89 -5.65
CA LEU A 83 -3.35 23.41 -5.82
C LEU A 83 -3.15 22.68 -7.14
N LEU A 84 -4.14 21.90 -7.58
CA LEU A 84 -4.10 21.21 -8.87
C LEU A 84 -4.10 22.21 -10.03
N VAL A 85 -5.00 23.20 -10.01
CA VAL A 85 -5.07 24.25 -11.02
C VAL A 85 -3.76 25.03 -11.08
N GLU A 86 -3.18 25.34 -9.92
CA GLU A 86 -1.88 26.00 -9.86
C GLU A 86 -0.75 25.12 -10.43
N GLY A 87 -0.72 23.83 -10.08
CA GLY A 87 0.24 22.89 -10.63
C GLY A 87 0.16 22.77 -12.16
N VAL A 88 -1.05 22.69 -12.72
CA VAL A 88 -1.27 22.66 -14.18
C VAL A 88 -0.81 23.97 -14.83
N ARG A 89 -1.03 25.12 -14.19
CA ARG A 89 -0.52 26.41 -14.69
C ARG A 89 1.00 26.46 -14.69
N GLN A 90 1.64 25.93 -13.65
CA GLN A 90 3.10 25.91 -13.49
C GLN A 90 3.77 24.93 -14.44
N HIS A 91 3.13 23.80 -14.73
CA HIS A 91 3.65 22.76 -15.62
C HIS A 91 2.80 22.75 -16.89
N LYS A 92 3.15 23.63 -17.83
CA LYS A 92 2.54 23.67 -19.14
C LYS A 92 2.74 22.31 -19.82
N PHE A 93 1.67 21.52 -19.90
CA PHE A 93 1.63 20.34 -20.77
C PHE A 93 1.85 20.82 -22.20
N LYS A 94 2.93 20.34 -22.82
CA LYS A 94 3.33 20.65 -24.19
C LYS A 94 3.08 19.44 -25.06
#